data_AF-A0A2E7CNZ1-F1
#
_entry.id   AF-A0A2E7CNZ1-F1
#
_cell.length_a   1.000
_cell.length_b   1.000
_cell.length_c   1.000
_cell.angle_alpha   90.00
_cell.angle_beta   90.00
_cell.angle_gamma   90.00
#
_symmetry.space_group_name_H-M   'P 1'
#
loop_
_entity.id
_entity.type
_entity.pdbx_description
1 polymer ?
#
loop_
_entity_poly.entity_id
_entity_poly.type
_entity_poly.pdbx_seq_one_letter_code
_entity_poly.pdbx_strand_id
1 'polypeptide(L)'
;MFLIFLQQALAVPQQLSQQGRLLDSDGIPVQGSHNLSFQIFESTISTTPIWGESTPVFFSNGYYSVVLGANSNNPLTSEILSTEPLYLELQLDTDPPFQPRQLLSAAPYARQAGVAESINGGAVDASSVSVGGVLVVDSSGSWVGPTIGLNWSSITGIPQGFSDGVDDDTQLSEADVEQMIGNDPIDLALGSSVDTKPIVTQQTPCSDGQILVYDFASAGWSCGEDKDTNTQLSAEEIVTLLTNQALELSNGTTVGGSPVLTEATLPAPDWNDLQNVPADLADGDQGLDVECSEGEILTYINSAWECTPFNSVLDFDNDGVLSWNDCDDNDSAVGSSSNDADCDGVVTADDCDDTDASSLTVAEDGDCDGVVTADDCDDSDSLVFDANGLSQSCPASSCKAILDGGYSNGDGQYWLSINGSVGQATCDMSTDGGGWTLALNYLRQGSTNPELSVLSSTLPIRSNSSLGTNESGTPSSWGHAGNTLMSSFDMSELMFYCVTSEHSRVIHFKTSSPDVISYVKTGSGSMADVYSSSYTTSLPLRNNSTLPLHTNGENSAYSSEGDLAMTAFPFYSDSGIGNPRAHWGIKGGGQRWECDNSPGSNPPSHTLHRIWFR
;
A
#
# COMPACT_ATOMS: atom_id res chain seq x y z
N MET A 1 -32.96 -31.35 3.02
CA MET A 1 -31.72 -31.36 3.81
C MET A 1 -30.66 -30.61 3.02
N PHE A 2 -30.46 -29.33 3.34
CA PHE A 2 -29.46 -28.47 2.68
C PHE A 2 -28.27 -28.37 3.63
N LEU A 3 -27.07 -28.78 3.20
CA LEU A 3 -25.86 -28.55 4.01
C LEU A 3 -25.41 -27.12 3.82
N ILE A 4 -25.52 -26.31 4.86
CA ILE A 4 -24.88 -24.99 4.93
C ILE A 4 -23.41 -25.23 5.21
N PHE A 5 -22.56 -25.04 4.19
CA PHE A 5 -21.13 -24.93 4.40
C PHE A 5 -20.83 -23.59 5.10
N LEU A 6 -20.68 -23.63 6.42
CA LEU A 6 -20.03 -22.57 7.17
C LEU A 6 -18.55 -22.51 6.74
N GLN A 7 -18.25 -21.70 5.72
CA GLN A 7 -16.88 -21.28 5.48
C GLN A 7 -16.44 -20.45 6.69
N GLN A 8 -15.42 -20.93 7.40
CA GLN A 8 -14.75 -20.12 8.39
C GLN A 8 -14.03 -18.98 7.65
N ALA A 9 -14.45 -17.75 7.89
CA ALA A 9 -13.67 -16.58 7.51
C ALA A 9 -12.42 -16.56 8.39
N LEU A 10 -11.34 -17.16 7.90
CA LEU A 10 -10.03 -17.03 8.51
C LEU A 10 -9.60 -15.57 8.36
N ALA A 11 -9.68 -14.80 9.45
CA ALA A 11 -8.99 -13.53 9.53
C ALA A 11 -7.51 -13.78 9.24
N VAL A 12 -6.89 -12.92 8.42
CA VAL A 12 -5.44 -12.98 8.19
C VAL A 12 -4.76 -12.83 9.55
N PRO A 13 -3.98 -13.81 10.03
CA PRO A 13 -3.32 -13.71 11.33
C PRO A 13 -2.43 -12.49 11.31
N GLN A 14 -2.68 -11.52 12.20
CA GLN A 14 -1.77 -10.39 12.33
C GLN A 14 -0.53 -10.88 13.05
N GLN A 15 0.63 -10.55 12.51
CA GLN A 15 1.91 -11.03 12.98
C GLN A 15 2.72 -9.86 13.51
N LEU A 16 3.30 -10.03 14.69
CA LEU A 16 4.17 -9.05 15.32
C LEU A 16 5.60 -9.60 15.31
N SER A 17 6.42 -9.10 14.38
CA SER A 17 7.87 -9.29 14.45
C SER A 17 8.39 -8.59 15.70
N GLN A 18 9.14 -9.33 16.51
CA GLN A 18 9.73 -8.82 17.74
C GLN A 18 11.18 -9.32 17.82
N GLN A 19 12.08 -8.42 18.23
CA GLN A 19 13.51 -8.69 18.31
C GLN A 19 14.11 -7.95 19.51
N GLY A 20 15.27 -8.39 19.96
CA GLY A 20 16.01 -7.73 21.03
C GLY A 20 17.34 -8.39 21.33
N ARG A 21 18.03 -7.88 22.34
CA ARG A 21 19.25 -8.48 22.90
C ARG A 21 19.05 -8.73 24.39
N LEU A 22 19.35 -9.94 24.86
CA LEU A 22 19.41 -10.26 26.30
C LEU A 22 20.86 -10.54 26.72
N LEU A 23 21.24 -9.91 27.83
CA LEU A 23 22.47 -10.15 28.58
C LEU A 23 22.09 -10.63 29.99
N ASP A 24 22.96 -11.40 30.64
CA ASP A 24 22.80 -11.80 32.04
C ASP A 24 23.22 -10.69 33.03
N SER A 25 23.24 -11.02 34.33
CA SER A 25 23.60 -10.10 35.40
C SER A 25 25.05 -9.63 35.39
N ASP A 26 25.95 -10.37 34.75
CA ASP A 26 27.37 -10.07 34.61
C ASP A 26 27.70 -9.45 33.24
N GLY A 27 26.67 -9.22 32.41
CA GLY A 27 26.77 -8.60 31.09
C GLY A 27 27.11 -9.58 29.96
N ILE A 28 27.13 -10.89 30.23
CA ILE A 28 27.41 -11.91 29.22
C ILE A 28 26.17 -12.11 28.35
N PRO A 29 26.29 -12.16 27.01
CA PRO A 29 25.14 -12.38 26.15
C PRO A 29 24.56 -13.79 26.30
N VAL A 30 23.22 -13.90 26.26
CA VAL A 30 22.51 -15.20 26.21
C VAL A 30 22.83 -15.91 24.88
N GLN A 31 22.95 -17.25 24.90
CA GLN A 31 23.40 -18.03 23.74
C GLN A 31 22.63 -19.36 23.62
N GLY A 32 22.30 -19.77 22.39
CA GLY A 32 21.63 -21.04 22.14
C GLY A 32 20.11 -20.98 22.28
N SER A 33 19.45 -22.13 22.40
CA SER A 33 17.98 -22.20 22.39
C SER A 33 17.39 -22.10 23.80
N HIS A 34 16.57 -21.07 24.03
CA HIS A 34 15.81 -20.83 25.25
C HIS A 34 14.32 -20.65 24.92
N ASN A 35 13.42 -20.85 25.89
CA ASN A 35 12.00 -20.59 25.71
C ASN A 35 11.66 -19.17 26.19
N LEU A 36 11.30 -18.28 25.26
CA LEU A 36 10.73 -16.98 25.61
C LEU A 36 9.20 -17.06 25.71
N SER A 37 8.66 -16.53 26.81
CA SER A 37 7.23 -16.23 26.96
C SER A 37 6.99 -14.75 26.75
N PHE A 38 6.00 -14.42 25.93
CA PHE A 38 5.59 -13.07 25.56
C PHE A 38 4.15 -12.87 26.00
N GLN A 39 3.86 -11.79 26.74
CA GLN A 39 2.53 -11.52 27.26
C GLN A 39 2.14 -10.05 27.06
N ILE A 40 0.94 -9.81 26.55
CA ILE A 40 0.41 -8.47 26.26
C ILE A 40 -0.61 -8.08 27.35
N PHE A 41 -0.49 -6.87 27.88
CA PHE A 41 -1.34 -6.31 28.93
C PHE A 41 -1.83 -4.90 28.58
N GLU A 42 -3.04 -4.54 28.99
CA GLU A 42 -3.63 -3.20 28.84
C GLU A 42 -2.99 -2.13 29.75
N SER A 43 -2.16 -2.54 30.72
CA SER A 43 -1.47 -1.63 31.63
C SER A 43 -0.25 -2.27 32.30
N THR A 44 0.65 -1.43 32.82
CA THR A 44 1.78 -1.83 33.68
C THR A 44 1.38 -2.43 35.03
N ILE A 45 0.10 -2.38 35.40
CA ILE A 45 -0.42 -2.88 36.68
C ILE A 45 -1.43 -4.04 36.54
N SER A 46 -1.79 -4.45 35.31
CA SER A 46 -2.68 -5.59 35.11
C SER A 46 -2.00 -6.90 35.52
N THR A 47 -2.71 -7.73 36.26
CA THR A 47 -2.28 -9.07 36.68
C THR A 47 -2.68 -10.18 35.70
N THR A 48 -3.41 -9.84 34.63
CA THR A 48 -3.94 -10.79 33.65
C THR A 48 -3.58 -10.33 32.24
N PRO A 49 -2.90 -11.15 31.42
CA PRO A 49 -2.63 -10.82 30.04
C PRO A 49 -3.90 -10.94 29.19
N ILE A 50 -4.03 -10.11 28.16
CA ILE A 50 -5.10 -10.22 27.15
C ILE A 50 -4.73 -11.16 26.00
N TRP A 51 -3.42 -11.36 25.79
CA TRP A 51 -2.86 -12.34 24.86
C TRP A 51 -1.47 -12.76 25.34
N GLY A 52 -1.03 -13.96 24.97
CA GLY A 52 0.35 -14.37 25.19
C GLY A 52 0.72 -15.62 24.39
N GLU A 53 2.00 -15.79 24.13
CA GLU A 53 2.57 -16.92 23.40
C GLU A 53 3.89 -17.34 24.07
N SER A 54 4.30 -18.59 23.89
CA SER A 54 5.59 -19.07 24.38
C SER A 54 6.19 -20.00 23.34
N THR A 55 7.44 -19.73 22.98
CA THR A 55 8.12 -20.42 21.88
C THR A 55 9.60 -20.59 22.20
N PRO A 56 10.23 -21.69 21.78
CA PRO A 56 11.68 -21.74 21.67
C PRO A 56 12.17 -20.66 20.71
N VAL A 57 13.26 -20.00 21.08
CA VAL A 57 13.96 -18.95 20.34
C VAL A 57 15.45 -19.23 20.44
N PHE A 58 16.18 -19.05 19.33
CA PHE A 58 17.63 -19.21 19.31
C PHE A 58 18.32 -17.85 19.47
N PHE A 59 19.25 -17.78 20.42
CA PHE A 59 20.04 -16.59 20.72
C PHE A 59 21.45 -16.72 20.13
N SER A 60 21.90 -15.65 19.48
CA SER A 60 23.29 -15.50 19.01
C SER A 60 23.84 -14.15 19.48
N ASN A 61 24.92 -14.16 20.26
CA ASN A 61 25.48 -12.94 20.88
C ASN A 61 24.42 -12.14 21.67
N GLY A 62 23.50 -12.85 22.33
CA GLY A 62 22.36 -12.28 23.05
C GLY A 62 21.21 -11.81 22.17
N TYR A 63 21.41 -11.67 20.86
CA TYR A 63 20.38 -11.23 19.92
C TYR A 63 19.42 -12.36 19.56
N TYR A 64 18.16 -12.00 19.34
CA TYR A 64 17.12 -12.89 18.84
C TYR A 64 16.09 -12.12 18.01
N SER A 65 15.37 -12.85 17.15
CA SER A 65 14.21 -12.37 16.40
C SER A 65 13.14 -13.47 16.34
N VAL A 66 11.87 -13.08 16.44
CA VAL A 66 10.72 -13.99 16.48
C VAL A 66 9.49 -13.32 15.85
N VAL A 67 8.57 -14.13 15.32
CA VAL A 67 7.29 -13.67 14.77
C VAL A 67 6.15 -14.21 15.63
N LEU A 68 5.50 -13.31 16.36
CA LEU A 68 4.41 -13.59 17.30
C LEU A 68 3.05 -13.59 16.60
N GLY A 69 2.11 -14.41 17.06
CA GLY A 69 0.75 -14.50 16.51
C GLY A 69 0.62 -15.34 15.23
N ALA A 70 1.70 -15.96 14.76
CA ALA A 70 1.70 -16.82 13.58
C ALA A 70 0.97 -18.16 13.79
N ASN A 71 0.80 -18.59 15.05
CA ASN A 71 0.08 -19.80 15.41
C ASN A 71 -1.44 -19.64 15.20
N SER A 72 -2.01 -20.39 14.25
CA SER A 72 -3.45 -20.33 13.91
C SER A 72 -4.40 -20.74 15.04
N ASN A 73 -3.90 -21.37 16.12
CA ASN A 73 -4.70 -21.69 17.32
C ASN A 73 -4.57 -20.63 18.43
N ASN A 74 -3.66 -19.66 18.28
CA ASN A 74 -3.43 -18.54 19.20
C ASN A 74 -3.12 -17.23 18.44
N PRO A 75 -3.89 -16.87 17.40
CA PRO A 75 -3.55 -15.74 16.53
C PRO A 75 -3.60 -14.42 17.31
N LEU A 76 -2.66 -13.53 17.03
CA LEU A 76 -2.76 -12.15 17.49
C LEU A 76 -3.80 -11.44 16.60
N THR A 77 -4.87 -10.93 17.22
CA THR A 77 -6.04 -10.39 16.49
C THR A 77 -6.01 -8.87 16.40
N SER A 78 -6.70 -8.34 15.40
CA SER A 78 -6.94 -6.90 15.27
C SER A 78 -7.73 -6.31 16.45
N GLU A 79 -8.53 -7.11 17.15
CA GLU A 79 -9.25 -6.70 18.36
C GLU A 79 -8.27 -6.43 19.53
N ILE A 80 -7.34 -7.36 19.78
CA ILE A 80 -6.24 -7.17 20.74
C ILE A 80 -5.40 -5.95 20.37
N LEU A 81 -4.99 -5.84 19.10
CA LEU A 81 -4.14 -4.76 18.61
C LEU A 81 -4.85 -3.39 18.54
N SER A 82 -6.19 -3.35 18.61
CA SER A 82 -6.97 -2.10 18.67
C SER A 82 -7.07 -1.47 20.06
N THR A 83 -6.61 -2.17 21.10
CA THR A 83 -6.68 -1.69 22.49
C THR A 83 -5.45 -0.84 22.81
N GLU A 84 -5.58 0.49 22.83
CA GLU A 84 -4.50 1.38 23.28
C GLU A 84 -4.66 1.76 24.77
N PRO A 85 -3.59 1.74 25.59
CA PRO A 85 -2.22 1.29 25.29
C PRO A 85 -2.00 -0.22 25.50
N LEU A 86 -1.01 -0.79 24.80
CA LEU A 86 -0.52 -2.15 25.02
C LEU A 86 0.88 -2.17 25.65
N TYR A 87 1.11 -3.13 26.53
CA TYR A 87 2.40 -3.38 27.17
C TYR A 87 2.83 -4.83 26.99
N LEU A 88 4.03 -5.03 26.46
CA LEU A 88 4.68 -6.34 26.32
C LEU A 88 5.53 -6.65 27.56
N GLU A 89 5.23 -7.78 28.19
CA GLU A 89 6.06 -8.44 29.20
C GLU A 89 6.78 -9.61 28.55
N LEU A 90 8.04 -9.83 28.94
CA LEU A 90 8.86 -10.95 28.49
C LEU A 90 9.32 -11.77 29.68
N GLN A 91 9.49 -13.08 29.50
CA GLN A 91 10.05 -13.99 30.50
C GLN A 91 10.96 -15.01 29.80
N LEU A 92 12.17 -15.20 30.33
CA LEU A 92 13.12 -16.21 29.87
C LEU A 92 12.95 -17.49 30.72
N ASP A 93 12.72 -18.62 30.05
CA ASP A 93 12.55 -19.95 30.64
C ASP A 93 11.63 -20.02 31.87
N THR A 94 12.18 -19.90 33.09
CA THR A 94 11.46 -19.92 34.36
C THR A 94 11.77 -18.75 35.29
N ASP A 95 12.53 -17.75 34.81
CA ASP A 95 12.97 -16.60 35.60
C ASP A 95 11.82 -15.64 35.92
N PRO A 96 11.98 -14.69 36.86
CA PRO A 96 10.99 -13.63 37.06
C PRO A 96 10.78 -12.81 35.77
N PRO A 97 9.52 -12.54 35.34
CA PRO A 97 9.26 -11.74 34.15
C PRO A 97 9.91 -10.36 34.21
N PHE A 98 10.52 -9.95 33.09
CA PHE A 98 11.28 -8.70 33.00
C PHE A 98 10.39 -7.48 33.25
N GLN A 99 10.91 -6.51 34.03
CA GLN A 99 10.21 -5.27 34.38
C GLN A 99 11.13 -4.05 34.18
N PRO A 100 10.58 -2.89 33.77
CA PRO A 100 9.18 -2.64 33.44
C PRO A 100 8.76 -3.23 32.09
N ARG A 101 7.47 -3.53 31.93
CA ARG A 101 6.88 -3.90 30.63
C ARG A 101 7.15 -2.83 29.57
N GLN A 102 7.49 -3.24 28.36
CA GLN A 102 7.72 -2.37 27.22
C GLN A 102 6.39 -1.86 26.66
N LEU A 103 6.22 -0.54 26.50
CA LEU A 103 5.07 0.03 25.81
C LEU A 103 5.15 -0.29 24.32
N LEU A 104 4.19 -1.04 23.78
CA LEU A 104 4.03 -1.21 22.33
C LEU A 104 3.44 0.09 21.77
N SER A 105 4.26 0.81 21.01
CA SER A 105 3.89 2.10 20.42
C SER A 105 3.75 1.93 18.91
N ALA A 106 2.62 2.37 18.33
CA ALA A 106 2.45 2.38 16.89
C ALA A 106 3.40 3.39 16.23
N ALA A 107 3.98 3.02 15.08
CA ALA A 107 4.77 3.94 14.27
C ALA A 107 3.92 5.15 13.80
N PRO A 108 4.51 6.35 13.62
CA PRO A 108 3.76 7.55 13.24
C PRO A 108 2.89 7.38 11.98
N TYR A 109 3.42 6.72 10.95
CA TYR A 109 2.65 6.43 9.73
C TYR A 109 1.58 5.34 9.93
N ALA A 110 1.81 4.35 10.81
CA ALA A 110 0.80 3.35 11.14
C ALA A 110 -0.41 3.97 11.86
N ARG A 111 -0.21 5.07 12.62
CA ARG A 111 -1.31 5.86 13.21
C ARG A 111 -2.14 6.59 12.16
N GLN A 112 -1.58 6.93 11.00
CA GLN A 112 -2.30 7.59 9.91
C GLN A 112 -3.23 6.61 9.17
N ALA A 113 -2.86 5.33 9.07
CA ALA A 113 -3.69 4.27 8.48
C ALA A 113 -5.03 4.03 9.22
N GLY A 114 -5.18 4.54 10.45
CA GLY A 114 -6.45 4.51 11.19
C GLY A 114 -7.54 5.48 10.69
N VAL A 115 -7.21 6.41 9.78
CA VAL A 115 -8.17 7.39 9.22
C VAL A 115 -7.97 7.51 7.71
N ALA A 116 -8.90 6.96 6.93
CA ALA A 116 -8.92 7.14 5.49
C ALA A 116 -9.52 8.51 5.12
N GLU A 117 -8.67 9.49 4.80
CA GLU A 117 -9.12 10.81 4.32
C GLU A 117 -9.65 10.78 2.88
N SER A 118 -9.25 9.78 2.09
CA SER A 118 -9.69 9.57 0.71
C SER A 118 -9.79 8.08 0.38
N ILE A 119 -10.77 7.71 -0.45
CA ILE A 119 -10.97 6.34 -0.96
C ILE A 119 -11.19 6.47 -2.47
N ASN A 120 -10.37 5.79 -3.27
CA ASN A 120 -10.43 5.86 -4.73
C ASN A 120 -10.43 4.45 -5.35
N GLY A 121 -11.55 4.07 -5.97
CA GLY A 121 -11.77 2.75 -6.55
C GLY A 121 -12.13 1.65 -5.54
N GLY A 122 -12.36 0.44 -6.06
CA GLY A 122 -12.76 -0.73 -5.26
C GLY A 122 -14.24 -0.75 -4.86
N ALA A 123 -14.59 -1.71 -4.02
CA ALA A 123 -15.88 -1.79 -3.33
C ALA A 123 -15.66 -1.46 -1.84
N VAL A 124 -16.58 -0.71 -1.25
CA VAL A 124 -16.52 -0.32 0.17
C VAL A 124 -17.51 -1.16 0.95
N ASP A 125 -17.02 -2.00 1.85
CA ASP A 125 -17.81 -2.66 2.89
C ASP A 125 -17.73 -1.81 4.16
N ALA A 126 -18.87 -1.25 4.59
CA ALA A 126 -18.94 -0.28 5.69
C ALA A 126 -20.21 -0.46 6.51
N SER A 127 -20.07 -0.43 7.83
CA SER A 127 -21.17 -0.58 8.79
C SER A 127 -22.17 0.58 8.82
N SER A 128 -21.81 1.72 8.22
CA SER A 128 -22.70 2.83 7.85
C SER A 128 -21.94 3.83 6.98
N VAL A 129 -22.66 4.71 6.27
CA VAL A 129 -22.06 5.83 5.52
C VAL A 129 -22.76 7.12 5.92
N SER A 130 -22.00 8.17 6.24
CA SER A 130 -22.51 9.51 6.57
C SER A 130 -21.79 10.58 5.76
N VAL A 131 -22.52 11.55 5.22
CA VAL A 131 -21.99 12.67 4.41
C VAL A 131 -22.33 13.98 5.11
N GLY A 132 -21.32 14.79 5.46
CA GLY A 132 -21.51 16.06 6.16
C GLY A 132 -22.20 15.94 7.53
N GLY A 133 -22.06 14.77 8.19
CA GLY A 133 -22.76 14.45 9.45
C GLY A 133 -24.20 13.94 9.28
N VAL A 134 -24.70 13.80 8.04
CA VAL A 134 -26.01 13.19 7.75
C VAL A 134 -25.81 11.72 7.37
N LEU A 135 -26.47 10.81 8.09
CA LEU A 135 -26.48 9.38 7.76
C LEU A 135 -27.14 9.18 6.38
N VAL A 136 -26.45 8.49 5.47
CA VAL A 136 -26.96 8.17 4.12
C VAL A 136 -27.18 6.69 3.87
N VAL A 137 -26.37 5.82 4.49
CA VAL A 137 -26.58 4.36 4.54
C VAL A 137 -26.49 3.91 5.98
N ASP A 138 -27.48 3.15 6.46
CA ASP A 138 -27.53 2.63 7.82
C ASP A 138 -26.88 1.24 7.97
N SER A 139 -26.82 0.73 9.20
CA SER A 139 -26.23 -0.58 9.53
C SER A 139 -27.08 -1.80 9.14
N SER A 140 -28.19 -1.60 8.43
CA SER A 140 -28.89 -2.66 7.69
C SER A 140 -28.52 -2.68 6.19
N GLY A 141 -27.67 -1.75 5.75
CA GLY A 141 -27.38 -1.50 4.33
C GLY A 141 -28.48 -0.70 3.61
N SER A 142 -29.44 -0.13 4.34
CA SER A 142 -30.55 0.62 3.76
C SER A 142 -30.14 2.06 3.46
N TRP A 143 -30.52 2.58 2.29
CA TRP A 143 -30.41 4.01 1.99
C TRP A 143 -31.41 4.80 2.84
N VAL A 144 -30.90 5.63 3.73
CA VAL A 144 -31.66 6.52 4.63
C VAL A 144 -31.36 8.00 4.40
N GLY A 145 -30.45 8.30 3.47
CA GLY A 145 -30.05 9.66 3.13
C GLY A 145 -31.12 10.45 2.39
N PRO A 146 -30.94 11.78 2.25
CA PRO A 146 -31.88 12.64 1.52
C PRO A 146 -32.12 12.13 0.10
N THR A 147 -33.31 11.58 -0.15
CA THR A 147 -33.71 11.14 -1.49
C THR A 147 -33.87 12.38 -2.37
N ILE A 148 -33.09 12.45 -3.45
CA ILE A 148 -33.29 13.46 -4.50
C ILE A 148 -34.73 13.32 -5.00
N GLY A 149 -35.46 14.42 -5.08
CA GLY A 149 -36.84 14.45 -5.58
C GLY A 149 -36.90 14.14 -7.07
N LEU A 150 -36.85 12.86 -7.42
CA LEU A 150 -37.00 12.38 -8.79
C LEU A 150 -38.38 12.80 -9.31
N ASN A 151 -38.36 13.69 -10.31
CA ASN A 151 -39.58 14.11 -10.99
C ASN A 151 -39.87 13.10 -12.11
N TRP A 152 -41.14 12.81 -12.39
CA TRP A 152 -41.54 11.94 -13.51
C TRP A 152 -40.93 12.41 -14.84
N SER A 153 -40.72 13.72 -15.01
CA SER A 153 -40.03 14.30 -16.17
C SER A 153 -38.54 13.96 -16.32
N SER A 154 -37.91 13.34 -15.32
CA SER A 154 -36.50 12.88 -15.37
C SER A 154 -36.33 11.39 -15.68
N ILE A 155 -37.43 10.63 -15.81
CA ILE A 155 -37.38 9.19 -16.12
C ILE A 155 -37.58 9.00 -17.64
N THR A 156 -36.66 8.31 -18.29
CA THR A 156 -36.77 7.94 -19.71
C THR A 156 -37.23 6.49 -19.87
N GLY A 157 -37.91 6.17 -20.97
CA GLY A 157 -38.40 4.81 -21.24
C GLY A 157 -39.69 4.42 -20.52
N ILE A 158 -40.41 5.39 -19.94
CA ILE A 158 -41.75 5.18 -19.35
C ILE A 158 -42.68 4.53 -20.39
N PRO A 159 -43.32 3.37 -20.11
CA PRO A 159 -44.31 2.78 -21.01
C PRO A 159 -45.51 3.72 -21.22
N GLN A 160 -46.10 3.70 -22.40
CA GLN A 160 -47.05 4.75 -22.82
C GLN A 160 -48.26 4.93 -21.88
N GLY A 161 -48.74 3.86 -21.22
CA GLY A 161 -49.83 3.92 -20.24
C GLY A 161 -49.52 4.68 -18.95
N PHE A 162 -48.24 4.90 -18.62
CA PHE A 162 -47.81 5.66 -17.43
C PHE A 162 -47.29 7.07 -17.77
N SER A 163 -47.47 7.52 -19.01
CA SER A 163 -46.78 8.71 -19.54
C SER A 163 -47.43 10.06 -19.20
N ASP A 164 -48.62 10.07 -18.62
CA ASP A 164 -49.34 11.27 -18.16
C ASP A 164 -49.29 11.48 -16.63
N GLY A 165 -48.81 10.49 -15.88
CA GLY A 165 -48.69 10.52 -14.42
C GLY A 165 -49.90 9.99 -13.65
N VAL A 166 -50.80 9.22 -14.29
CA VAL A 166 -51.94 8.56 -13.65
C VAL A 166 -51.85 7.03 -13.82
N ASP A 167 -52.33 6.28 -12.84
CA ASP A 167 -52.61 4.83 -12.92
C ASP A 167 -54.13 4.68 -13.06
N ASP A 168 -54.61 4.55 -14.30
CA ASP A 168 -56.03 4.29 -14.62
C ASP A 168 -56.26 3.10 -15.57
N ASP A 169 -55.20 2.45 -16.07
CA ASP A 169 -55.29 1.25 -16.92
C ASP A 169 -55.67 -0.05 -16.16
N THR A 170 -55.82 0.06 -14.83
CA THR A 170 -56.18 -1.02 -13.91
C THR A 170 -57.69 -1.14 -13.60
N GLN A 171 -58.54 -0.25 -14.13
CA GLN A 171 -60.00 -0.21 -13.86
C GLN A 171 -60.84 -0.77 -15.02
N LEU A 172 -61.34 -2.01 -14.90
CA LEU A 172 -62.32 -2.56 -15.84
C LEU A 172 -63.68 -1.86 -15.70
N SER A 173 -64.37 -1.58 -16.81
CA SER A 173 -65.75 -1.08 -16.76
C SER A 173 -66.74 -2.21 -16.45
N GLU A 174 -67.95 -1.86 -16.00
CA GLU A 174 -69.03 -2.81 -15.72
C GLU A 174 -69.35 -3.70 -16.95
N ALA A 175 -69.25 -3.14 -18.16
CA ALA A 175 -69.43 -3.88 -19.42
C ALA A 175 -68.28 -4.84 -19.74
N ASP A 176 -67.02 -4.49 -19.40
CA ASP A 176 -65.88 -5.38 -19.58
C ASP A 176 -65.98 -6.58 -18.61
N VAL A 177 -66.41 -6.32 -17.37
CA VAL A 177 -66.67 -7.36 -16.37
C VAL A 177 -67.79 -8.30 -16.83
N GLU A 178 -68.94 -7.77 -17.28
CA GLU A 178 -70.03 -8.57 -17.85
C GLU A 178 -69.56 -9.41 -19.05
N GLN A 179 -68.70 -8.86 -19.92
CA GLN A 179 -68.14 -9.59 -21.05
C GLN A 179 -67.19 -10.72 -20.61
N MET A 180 -66.43 -10.57 -19.52
CA MET A 180 -65.55 -11.63 -19.01
C MET A 180 -66.33 -12.80 -18.40
N ILE A 181 -67.34 -12.54 -17.57
CA ILE A 181 -68.17 -13.60 -16.96
C ILE A 181 -69.17 -14.25 -17.93
N GLY A 182 -69.38 -13.65 -19.11
CA GLY A 182 -70.34 -14.13 -20.12
C GLY A 182 -69.79 -15.09 -21.17
N ASN A 183 -68.47 -15.19 -21.36
CA ASN A 183 -67.87 -15.88 -22.52
C ASN A 183 -67.17 -17.22 -22.23
N ASP A 184 -66.62 -17.43 -21.03
CA ASP A 184 -65.83 -18.62 -20.68
C ASP A 184 -66.25 -19.26 -19.34
N PRO A 185 -65.91 -20.54 -19.08
CA PRO A 185 -66.19 -21.20 -17.81
C PRO A 185 -65.43 -20.55 -16.64
N ILE A 186 -66.17 -20.12 -15.62
CA ILE A 186 -65.62 -19.50 -14.40
C ILE A 186 -65.25 -20.59 -13.39
N ASP A 187 -64.01 -20.58 -12.88
CA ASP A 187 -63.62 -21.40 -11.72
C ASP A 187 -64.07 -20.72 -10.42
N LEU A 188 -64.59 -21.50 -9.47
CA LEU A 188 -65.34 -20.99 -8.32
C LEU A 188 -64.67 -21.35 -6.99
N ALA A 189 -64.46 -20.32 -6.17
CA ALA A 189 -63.76 -20.44 -4.90
C ALA A 189 -64.44 -21.38 -3.90
N LEU A 190 -63.67 -21.82 -2.90
CA LEU A 190 -64.14 -22.72 -1.86
C LEU A 190 -65.24 -22.04 -1.03
N GLY A 191 -66.47 -22.59 -1.08
CA GLY A 191 -67.64 -22.01 -0.44
C GLY A 191 -68.47 -21.04 -1.29
N SER A 192 -68.17 -20.87 -2.58
CA SER A 192 -69.08 -20.20 -3.54
C SER A 192 -70.49 -20.80 -3.48
N SER A 193 -71.52 -19.94 -3.56
CA SER A 193 -72.92 -20.37 -3.46
C SER A 193 -73.82 -19.64 -4.45
N VAL A 194 -74.88 -20.31 -4.90
CA VAL A 194 -75.99 -19.74 -5.68
C VAL A 194 -77.26 -19.94 -4.87
N ASP A 195 -78.07 -18.90 -4.72
CA ASP A 195 -79.23 -18.86 -3.82
C ASP A 195 -78.94 -19.42 -2.42
N THR A 196 -77.77 -19.06 -1.85
CA THR A 196 -77.23 -19.52 -0.55
C THR A 196 -76.92 -21.02 -0.42
N LYS A 197 -77.02 -21.80 -1.52
CA LYS A 197 -76.62 -23.21 -1.54
C LYS A 197 -75.15 -23.35 -1.96
N PRO A 198 -74.28 -23.97 -1.14
CA PRO A 198 -72.88 -24.12 -1.48
C PRO A 198 -72.68 -25.03 -2.69
N ILE A 199 -71.80 -24.61 -3.60
CA ILE A 199 -71.26 -25.43 -4.67
C ILE A 199 -70.08 -26.22 -4.07
N VAL A 200 -69.92 -27.49 -4.42
CA VAL A 200 -68.93 -28.39 -3.80
C VAL A 200 -67.55 -28.18 -4.43
N THR A 201 -66.85 -27.12 -4.01
CA THR A 201 -65.58 -26.65 -4.57
C THR A 201 -64.37 -27.03 -3.67
N GLN A 202 -64.18 -28.34 -3.47
CA GLN A 202 -63.27 -28.96 -2.47
C GLN A 202 -63.69 -28.71 -0.99
N GLN A 203 -63.07 -29.29 0.04
CA GLN A 203 -62.27 -30.53 0.13
C GLN A 203 -63.01 -31.49 1.09
N THR A 204 -62.64 -32.76 1.12
CA THR A 204 -63.56 -33.82 1.58
C THR A 204 -63.22 -34.39 2.97
N PRO A 205 -64.20 -34.78 3.81
CA PRO A 205 -64.10 -34.75 5.27
C PRO A 205 -63.53 -36.04 5.89
N CYS A 206 -62.49 -36.61 5.29
CA CYS A 206 -61.88 -37.84 5.77
C CYS A 206 -60.89 -37.59 6.92
N SER A 207 -60.85 -38.51 7.89
CA SER A 207 -59.85 -38.47 8.97
C SER A 207 -58.47 -38.79 8.42
N ASP A 208 -57.41 -38.51 9.18
CA ASP A 208 -56.05 -38.82 8.72
C ASP A 208 -55.87 -40.33 8.48
N GLY A 209 -55.09 -40.67 7.46
CA GLY A 209 -55.02 -42.01 6.87
C GLY A 209 -56.27 -42.48 6.10
N GLN A 210 -57.40 -41.75 6.10
CA GLN A 210 -58.64 -42.17 5.45
C GLN A 210 -58.89 -41.53 4.06
N ILE A 211 -59.45 -42.32 3.13
CA ILE A 211 -59.82 -41.89 1.77
C ILE A 211 -61.33 -41.98 1.49
N LEU A 212 -61.79 -41.27 0.47
CA LEU A 212 -63.21 -41.15 0.05
C LEU A 212 -63.87 -42.42 -0.48
N VAL A 213 -65.17 -42.53 -0.20
CA VAL A 213 -66.14 -43.42 -0.85
C VAL A 213 -67.50 -42.71 -1.02
N TYR A 214 -68.06 -42.69 -2.24
CA TYR A 214 -69.43 -42.19 -2.51
C TYR A 214 -70.49 -43.27 -2.23
N ASP A 215 -71.60 -42.87 -1.61
CA ASP A 215 -72.76 -43.72 -1.38
C ASP A 215 -73.97 -43.29 -2.22
N PHE A 216 -74.37 -44.17 -3.14
CA PHE A 216 -75.52 -44.00 -4.01
C PHE A 216 -76.88 -44.16 -3.30
N ALA A 217 -76.92 -44.72 -2.08
CA ALA A 217 -78.17 -44.89 -1.32
C ALA A 217 -78.58 -43.63 -0.54
N SER A 218 -77.62 -42.88 -0.02
CA SER A 218 -77.82 -41.58 0.64
C SER A 218 -77.57 -40.36 -0.26
N ALA A 219 -76.98 -40.58 -1.44
CA ALA A 219 -76.51 -39.54 -2.37
C ALA A 219 -75.42 -38.62 -1.79
N GLY A 220 -74.54 -39.14 -0.92
CA GLY A 220 -73.48 -38.42 -0.21
C GLY A 220 -72.11 -39.14 -0.19
N TRP A 221 -71.12 -38.58 0.51
CA TRP A 221 -69.71 -39.07 0.54
C TRP A 221 -69.24 -39.44 1.98
N SER A 222 -68.29 -40.38 2.11
CA SER A 222 -67.81 -41.01 3.37
C SER A 222 -66.35 -41.56 3.26
N CYS A 223 -65.74 -42.23 4.28
CA CYS A 223 -64.26 -42.41 4.39
C CYS A 223 -63.68 -43.73 5.07
N GLY A 224 -62.40 -44.13 4.83
CA GLY A 224 -61.65 -45.25 5.53
C GLY A 224 -60.11 -45.46 5.25
N GLU A 225 -59.36 -46.21 6.11
CA GLU A 225 -57.88 -46.15 6.49
C GLU A 225 -56.72 -46.90 5.72
N ASP A 226 -55.41 -46.63 6.08
CA ASP A 226 -54.09 -47.08 5.49
C ASP A 226 -52.96 -47.53 6.52
N LYS A 227 -51.81 -48.15 6.14
CA LYS A 227 -50.77 -48.78 7.05
C LYS A 227 -49.31 -49.09 6.51
N ASP A 228 -48.22 -48.74 7.27
CA ASP A 228 -46.94 -49.53 7.46
C ASP A 228 -46.01 -48.95 8.60
N THR A 229 -45.03 -49.72 9.16
CA THR A 229 -44.08 -49.30 10.27
C THR A 229 -42.80 -50.16 10.46
N ASN A 230 -41.62 -49.59 10.82
CA ASN A 230 -40.42 -50.11 11.61
C ASN A 230 -39.09 -49.35 11.23
N THR A 231 -37.84 -49.39 11.81
CA THR A 231 -37.14 -49.85 13.07
C THR A 231 -35.92 -48.91 13.36
N GLN A 232 -35.11 -49.10 14.44
CA GLN A 232 -33.78 -48.47 14.71
C GLN A 232 -32.74 -49.47 15.33
N LEU A 233 -31.54 -48.97 15.71
CA LEU A 233 -30.31 -49.67 16.20
C LEU A 233 -30.42 -50.38 17.58
N SER A 234 -29.33 -51.05 18.02
CA SER A 234 -29.21 -51.74 19.32
C SER A 234 -27.96 -51.36 20.14
N ALA A 235 -27.93 -51.69 21.44
CA ALA A 235 -26.86 -51.29 22.37
C ALA A 235 -25.76 -52.34 22.63
N GLU A 236 -25.94 -53.60 22.19
CA GLU A 236 -24.93 -54.66 22.41
C GLU A 236 -23.67 -54.42 21.57
N GLU A 237 -23.80 -53.73 20.44
CA GLU A 237 -22.72 -53.38 19.50
C GLU A 237 -21.68 -52.41 20.12
N ILE A 238 -22.04 -51.70 21.20
CA ILE A 238 -21.15 -50.74 21.89
C ILE A 238 -20.26 -51.45 22.95
N VAL A 239 -20.72 -52.55 23.53
CA VAL A 239 -20.03 -53.23 24.65
C VAL A 239 -18.73 -53.90 24.21
N THR A 240 -18.63 -54.30 22.94
CA THR A 240 -17.46 -54.97 22.34
C THR A 240 -16.22 -54.07 22.24
N LEU A 241 -16.35 -52.73 22.32
CA LEU A 241 -15.24 -51.78 22.11
C LEU A 241 -14.41 -51.47 23.36
N LEU A 242 -14.80 -51.92 24.55
CA LEU A 242 -14.14 -51.58 25.82
C LEU A 242 -13.44 -52.75 26.52
N THR A 243 -13.37 -53.93 25.89
CA THR A 243 -12.70 -55.10 26.47
C THR A 243 -11.17 -55.04 26.39
N ASN A 244 -10.61 -54.50 27.48
CA ASN A 244 -9.39 -54.94 28.16
C ASN A 244 -8.07 -54.22 27.81
N GLN A 245 -7.70 -53.34 28.74
CA GLN A 245 -6.48 -52.55 28.82
C GLN A 245 -5.26 -53.39 29.25
N ALA A 246 -4.11 -52.73 29.46
CA ALA A 246 -2.85 -53.33 29.90
C ALA A 246 -2.95 -54.04 31.28
N LEU A 247 -1.97 -54.92 31.54
CA LEU A 247 -1.94 -55.82 32.70
C LEU A 247 -0.62 -55.67 33.47
N GLU A 248 -0.69 -55.44 34.78
CA GLU A 248 0.51 -55.41 35.65
C GLU A 248 1.03 -56.82 35.96
N LEU A 249 2.34 -56.95 36.14
CA LEU A 249 3.03 -58.21 36.44
C LEU A 249 3.62 -58.20 37.84
N SER A 250 3.42 -59.28 38.59
CA SER A 250 3.91 -59.41 39.98
C SER A 250 5.43 -59.60 40.05
N ASN A 251 6.05 -59.15 41.13
CA ASN A 251 7.48 -59.35 41.38
C ASN A 251 7.85 -60.84 41.35
N GLY A 252 8.97 -61.18 40.69
CA GLY A 252 9.39 -62.56 40.41
C GLY A 252 8.84 -63.17 39.12
N THR A 253 8.12 -62.40 38.28
CA THR A 253 7.72 -62.86 36.94
C THR A 253 8.95 -63.14 36.06
N THR A 254 8.94 -64.28 35.37
CA THR A 254 10.00 -64.70 34.44
C THR A 254 9.41 -64.96 33.06
N VAL A 255 10.19 -64.74 31.99
CA VAL A 255 9.84 -65.13 30.63
C VAL A 255 10.83 -66.21 30.18
N GLY A 256 10.32 -67.37 29.80
CA GLY A 256 11.15 -68.55 29.48
C GLY A 256 11.97 -69.12 30.65
N GLY A 257 11.73 -68.65 31.89
CA GLY A 257 12.50 -69.00 33.09
C GLY A 257 13.56 -67.98 33.51
N SER A 258 13.82 -66.95 32.69
CA SER A 258 14.72 -65.84 33.04
C SER A 258 13.96 -64.66 33.66
N PRO A 259 14.49 -64.00 34.71
CA PRO A 259 13.92 -62.76 35.24
C PRO A 259 13.82 -61.66 34.19
N VAL A 260 12.75 -60.88 34.24
CA VAL A 260 12.65 -59.62 33.47
C VAL A 260 13.47 -58.56 34.20
N LEU A 261 14.57 -58.12 33.58
CA LEU A 261 15.43 -57.08 34.15
C LEU A 261 14.76 -55.70 34.07
N THR A 262 14.96 -54.90 35.10
CA THR A 262 14.51 -53.50 35.18
C THR A 262 15.66 -52.61 35.65
N GLU A 263 15.50 -51.30 35.46
CA GLU A 263 16.54 -50.27 35.65
C GLU A 263 17.22 -50.29 37.04
N ALA A 264 16.54 -50.81 38.07
CA ALA A 264 17.06 -51.01 39.41
C ALA A 264 18.09 -52.17 39.57
N THR A 265 18.67 -52.69 38.47
CA THR A 265 19.59 -53.84 38.49
C THR A 265 20.92 -53.65 37.75
N LEU A 266 21.25 -52.42 37.31
CA LEU A 266 22.52 -52.09 36.65
C LEU A 266 23.44 -51.23 37.56
N PRO A 267 24.68 -51.66 37.86
CA PRO A 267 25.72 -50.78 38.41
C PRO A 267 26.32 -49.88 37.33
N ALA A 268 26.90 -48.75 37.73
CA ALA A 268 27.68 -47.88 36.83
C ALA A 268 29.06 -48.50 36.53
N PRO A 269 29.63 -48.29 35.31
CA PRO A 269 30.92 -48.85 34.91
C PRO A 269 32.11 -48.12 35.55
N ASP A 270 33.20 -48.86 35.76
CA ASP A 270 34.49 -48.34 36.22
C ASP A 270 35.48 -48.25 35.03
N TRP A 271 36.54 -47.44 35.17
CA TRP A 271 37.54 -47.25 34.11
C TRP A 271 38.34 -48.53 33.80
N ASN A 272 38.33 -49.49 34.73
CA ASN A 272 38.90 -50.83 34.57
C ASN A 272 38.06 -51.78 33.68
N ASP A 273 36.81 -51.43 33.35
CA ASP A 273 35.92 -52.28 32.53
C ASP A 273 36.18 -52.16 31.01
N LEU A 274 37.01 -51.20 30.60
CA LEU A 274 37.39 -50.99 29.19
C LEU A 274 38.56 -51.89 28.78
N GLN A 275 38.40 -52.68 27.71
CA GLN A 275 39.48 -53.47 27.11
C GLN A 275 39.80 -53.00 25.70
N ASN A 276 41.09 -53.16 25.32
CA ASN A 276 41.72 -52.64 24.08
C ASN A 276 42.09 -51.14 24.11
N VAL A 277 42.58 -50.63 25.24
CA VAL A 277 43.30 -49.34 25.27
C VAL A 277 44.62 -49.46 24.47
N PRO A 278 44.97 -48.52 23.57
CA PRO A 278 46.25 -48.53 22.85
C PRO A 278 47.45 -48.41 23.80
N ALA A 279 48.56 -49.08 23.45
CA ALA A 279 49.75 -49.14 24.31
C ALA A 279 50.43 -47.77 24.53
N ASP A 280 50.24 -46.83 23.60
CA ASP A 280 50.82 -45.48 23.60
C ASP A 280 50.18 -44.52 24.63
N LEU A 281 49.14 -44.97 25.35
CA LEU A 281 48.49 -44.25 26.46
C LEU A 281 48.55 -45.06 27.78
N ALA A 282 49.43 -46.06 27.88
CA ALA A 282 49.43 -47.02 29.00
C ALA A 282 50.43 -46.70 30.14
N ASP A 283 51.36 -45.76 29.95
CA ASP A 283 52.49 -45.50 30.87
C ASP A 283 52.59 -44.05 31.38
N GLY A 284 52.22 -43.05 30.58
CA GLY A 284 52.24 -41.63 30.94
C GLY A 284 53.40 -40.86 30.32
N ASP A 285 53.24 -40.56 29.02
CA ASP A 285 53.87 -39.47 28.27
C ASP A 285 55.32 -39.08 28.61
N GLN A 286 56.28 -39.99 28.37
CA GLN A 286 57.72 -39.66 28.34
C GLN A 286 58.34 -39.93 26.97
N GLY A 287 58.41 -38.91 26.11
CA GLY A 287 58.83 -39.09 24.71
C GLY A 287 59.35 -37.87 23.93
N LEU A 288 59.72 -36.76 24.59
CA LEU A 288 60.25 -35.55 23.93
C LEU A 288 61.54 -35.06 24.60
N ASP A 289 62.62 -35.00 23.82
CA ASP A 289 64.00 -34.74 24.26
C ASP A 289 64.64 -33.70 23.31
N VAL A 290 64.16 -32.45 23.38
CA VAL A 290 64.65 -31.32 22.57
C VAL A 290 64.74 -30.06 23.44
N GLU A 291 65.91 -29.42 23.45
CA GLU A 291 66.16 -28.14 24.12
C GLU A 291 66.32 -27.03 23.06
N CYS A 292 65.61 -25.91 23.24
CA CYS A 292 65.71 -24.72 22.36
C CYS A 292 66.50 -23.58 23.03
N SER A 293 66.96 -22.61 22.23
CA SER A 293 67.76 -21.47 22.73
C SER A 293 66.93 -20.47 23.54
N GLU A 294 67.60 -19.56 24.27
CA GLU A 294 66.94 -18.45 24.95
C GLU A 294 66.22 -17.54 23.94
N GLY A 295 64.89 -17.59 23.91
CA GLY A 295 64.04 -16.89 22.94
C GLY A 295 63.45 -17.77 21.83
N GLU A 296 63.72 -19.07 21.81
CA GLU A 296 63.12 -20.04 20.90
C GLU A 296 62.12 -20.95 21.62
N ILE A 297 61.08 -21.40 20.91
CA ILE A 297 60.12 -22.42 21.37
C ILE A 297 60.09 -23.62 20.43
N LEU A 298 59.64 -24.78 20.94
CA LEU A 298 59.56 -26.01 20.17
C LEU A 298 58.24 -26.07 19.38
N THR A 299 58.32 -26.18 18.06
CA THR A 299 57.18 -26.27 17.14
C THR A 299 57.25 -27.51 16.27
N TYR A 300 56.10 -28.02 15.80
CA TYR A 300 56.04 -29.22 14.94
C TYR A 300 55.76 -28.82 13.48
N ILE A 301 56.82 -28.73 12.68
CA ILE A 301 56.77 -28.21 11.30
C ILE A 301 57.38 -29.26 10.37
N ASN A 302 56.86 -29.41 9.14
CA ASN A 302 57.39 -30.35 8.13
C ASN A 302 57.51 -31.82 8.60
N SER A 303 56.70 -32.24 9.59
CA SER A 303 56.76 -33.55 10.28
C SER A 303 57.95 -33.76 11.24
N ALA A 304 58.65 -32.70 11.63
CA ALA A 304 59.72 -32.70 12.61
C ALA A 304 59.42 -31.74 13.77
N TRP A 305 60.00 -31.99 14.95
CA TRP A 305 60.05 -30.99 16.02
C TRP A 305 61.30 -30.13 15.82
N GLU A 306 61.11 -28.81 15.64
CA GLU A 306 62.15 -27.82 15.38
C GLU A 306 62.03 -26.67 16.38
N CYS A 307 63.11 -25.90 16.57
CA CYS A 307 63.12 -24.73 17.45
C CYS A 307 62.96 -23.46 16.62
N THR A 308 61.91 -22.68 16.89
CA THR A 308 61.58 -21.44 16.18
C THR A 308 61.62 -20.24 17.13
N PRO A 309 62.14 -19.07 16.70
CA PRO A 309 62.10 -17.85 17.51
C PRO A 309 60.67 -17.50 17.95
N PHE A 310 60.50 -17.16 19.22
CA PHE A 310 59.19 -16.97 19.85
C PHE A 310 58.35 -15.86 19.19
N ASN A 311 58.98 -14.81 18.67
CA ASN A 311 58.26 -13.76 17.92
C ASN A 311 57.66 -14.31 16.62
N SER A 312 58.41 -15.10 15.84
CA SER A 312 57.93 -15.71 14.57
C SER A 312 56.87 -16.81 14.72
N VAL A 313 56.30 -16.98 15.92
CA VAL A 313 55.14 -17.85 16.22
C VAL A 313 54.02 -17.04 16.89
N LEU A 314 54.17 -15.72 16.94
CA LEU A 314 53.20 -14.76 17.48
C LEU A 314 52.87 -13.66 16.48
N ASP A 315 53.75 -13.42 15.50
CA ASP A 315 53.80 -12.34 14.51
C ASP A 315 54.54 -12.96 13.32
N PHE A 316 53.83 -13.33 12.23
CA PHE A 316 54.37 -14.22 11.20
C PHE A 316 55.08 -13.46 10.06
N ASP A 317 54.57 -12.29 9.66
CA ASP A 317 55.18 -11.44 8.63
C ASP A 317 56.13 -10.35 9.17
N ASN A 318 56.03 -10.00 10.46
CA ASN A 318 56.82 -8.98 11.18
C ASN A 318 56.37 -7.52 10.97
N ASP A 319 55.08 -7.23 10.74
CA ASP A 319 54.50 -5.88 10.83
C ASP A 319 54.46 -5.33 12.29
N GLY A 320 54.21 -6.21 13.27
CA GLY A 320 54.13 -5.90 14.71
C GLY A 320 52.75 -6.10 15.36
N VAL A 321 51.76 -6.58 14.62
CA VAL A 321 50.49 -7.17 15.10
C VAL A 321 50.76 -8.59 15.64
N LEU A 322 49.73 -9.26 16.17
CA LEU A 322 49.85 -10.62 16.70
C LEU A 322 48.83 -11.54 16.03
N SER A 323 49.23 -12.73 15.58
CA SER A 323 48.51 -13.69 14.70
C SER A 323 47.10 -14.15 15.12
N TRP A 324 46.57 -13.70 16.26
CA TRP A 324 45.16 -13.90 16.67
C TRP A 324 44.30 -12.63 16.53
N ASN A 325 44.91 -11.56 16.03
CA ASN A 325 44.39 -10.20 15.92
C ASN A 325 44.91 -9.54 14.62
N ASP A 326 45.44 -10.36 13.71
CA ASP A 326 46.01 -10.05 12.41
C ASP A 326 44.99 -10.49 11.34
N CYS A 327 44.86 -9.72 10.27
CA CYS A 327 43.92 -9.97 9.19
C CYS A 327 44.50 -10.83 8.04
N ASP A 328 45.82 -10.79 7.79
CA ASP A 328 46.52 -11.80 7.00
C ASP A 328 47.98 -11.92 7.48
N ASP A 329 48.25 -12.93 8.31
CA ASP A 329 49.57 -13.39 8.78
C ASP A 329 50.70 -13.39 7.70
N ASN A 330 50.37 -13.31 6.41
CA ASN A 330 51.29 -13.42 5.28
C ASN A 330 51.57 -12.11 4.52
N ASP A 331 50.87 -11.01 4.78
CA ASP A 331 51.05 -9.74 4.05
C ASP A 331 51.00 -8.49 4.96
N SER A 332 52.20 -8.01 5.32
CA SER A 332 52.48 -6.91 6.27
C SER A 332 52.06 -5.51 5.78
N ALA A 333 51.09 -5.45 4.87
CA ALA A 333 50.36 -4.27 4.43
C ALA A 333 48.88 -4.32 4.87
N VAL A 334 48.35 -5.51 5.18
CA VAL A 334 47.07 -5.74 5.86
C VAL A 334 47.29 -5.52 7.37
N GLY A 335 46.25 -5.09 8.09
CA GLY A 335 46.39 -4.57 9.44
C GLY A 335 45.91 -5.49 10.57
N SER A 336 45.80 -4.88 11.75
CA SER A 336 45.18 -5.48 12.93
C SER A 336 43.66 -5.49 12.84
N SER A 337 43.03 -6.62 13.18
CA SER A 337 41.58 -6.79 13.29
C SER A 337 40.93 -6.00 14.45
N SER A 338 41.65 -5.01 15.00
CA SER A 338 41.15 -3.96 15.90
C SER A 338 40.86 -2.64 15.18
N ASN A 339 41.17 -2.59 13.89
CA ASN A 339 41.25 -1.39 13.06
C ASN A 339 40.70 -1.63 11.64
N ASP A 340 40.16 -2.82 11.39
CA ASP A 340 39.69 -3.44 10.13
C ASP A 340 39.06 -4.77 10.59
N ALA A 341 37.85 -4.76 11.15
CA ALA A 341 37.39 -5.86 12.01
C ALA A 341 36.70 -7.04 11.29
N ASP A 342 36.53 -6.96 9.96
CA ASP A 342 36.17 -8.09 9.09
C ASP A 342 37.29 -8.52 8.11
N CYS A 343 38.38 -7.74 8.03
CA CYS A 343 39.59 -8.04 7.26
C CYS A 343 39.46 -7.92 5.73
N ASP A 344 38.69 -6.96 5.22
CA ASP A 344 38.60 -6.66 3.79
C ASP A 344 39.71 -5.72 3.26
N GLY A 345 40.35 -4.94 4.15
CA GLY A 345 41.40 -3.98 3.85
C GLY A 345 40.98 -2.50 3.90
N VAL A 346 39.72 -2.20 4.19
CA VAL A 346 39.24 -0.89 4.65
C VAL A 346 39.46 -0.80 6.16
N VAL A 347 39.77 0.40 6.68
CA VAL A 347 39.94 0.60 8.13
C VAL A 347 38.64 1.07 8.79
N THR A 348 38.40 0.70 10.05
CA THR A 348 37.23 1.06 10.90
C THR A 348 36.83 2.54 10.92
N ALA A 349 37.71 3.45 10.47
CA ALA A 349 37.45 4.89 10.40
C ALA A 349 36.94 5.37 9.02
N ASP A 350 37.14 4.55 7.99
CA ASP A 350 36.78 4.79 6.58
C ASP A 350 35.73 3.75 6.07
N ASP A 351 35.24 2.86 6.94
CA ASP A 351 34.17 1.87 6.69
C ASP A 351 32.82 2.28 7.32
N CYS A 352 31.72 1.93 6.66
CA CYS A 352 30.36 2.08 7.13
C CYS A 352 29.85 0.97 8.07
N ASP A 353 30.28 -0.28 7.88
CA ASP A 353 30.05 -1.40 8.81
C ASP A 353 31.27 -2.33 8.76
N ASP A 354 32.26 -1.98 9.60
CA ASP A 354 33.50 -2.70 9.97
C ASP A 354 33.30 -4.17 10.44
N THR A 355 32.11 -4.75 10.21
CA THR A 355 31.78 -6.16 10.46
C THR A 355 31.16 -6.90 9.27
N ASP A 356 31.06 -6.28 8.09
CA ASP A 356 30.65 -6.87 6.82
C ASP A 356 31.59 -6.44 5.67
N ALA A 357 32.50 -7.35 5.27
CA ALA A 357 33.43 -7.23 4.14
C ALA A 357 32.77 -7.14 2.72
N SER A 358 31.52 -6.65 2.67
CA SER A 358 30.81 -6.19 1.47
C SER A 358 30.11 -4.83 1.67
N SER A 359 30.44 -4.14 2.76
CA SER A 359 30.14 -2.75 3.08
C SER A 359 30.66 -1.76 2.02
N LEU A 360 30.26 -0.50 2.15
CA LEU A 360 30.78 0.63 1.37
C LEU A 360 31.73 1.45 2.23
N THR A 361 32.73 2.08 1.61
CA THR A 361 33.58 3.03 2.33
C THR A 361 32.80 4.32 2.62
N VAL A 362 33.18 5.04 3.68
CA VAL A 362 32.69 6.40 4.03
C VAL A 362 33.05 7.45 2.95
N ALA A 363 33.80 7.05 1.91
CA ALA A 363 34.10 7.83 0.72
C ALA A 363 33.23 7.48 -0.51
N GLU A 364 32.41 6.43 -0.40
CA GLU A 364 31.49 5.92 -1.43
C GLU A 364 30.02 5.96 -0.99
N ASP A 365 29.75 5.93 0.32
CA ASP A 365 28.47 6.18 1.01
C ASP A 365 28.78 7.10 2.21
N GLY A 366 28.24 8.33 2.21
CA GLY A 366 28.73 9.40 3.08
C GLY A 366 28.21 9.38 4.53
N ASP A 367 27.07 8.76 4.77
CA ASP A 367 26.45 8.63 6.10
C ASP A 367 26.03 7.20 6.49
N CYS A 368 26.34 6.24 5.62
CA CYS A 368 26.27 4.80 5.85
C CYS A 368 24.84 4.26 5.92
N ASP A 369 24.00 4.67 4.96
CA ASP A 369 22.61 4.23 4.84
C ASP A 369 22.37 3.12 3.80
N GLY A 370 23.37 2.84 2.96
CA GLY A 370 23.34 1.86 1.87
C GLY A 370 23.12 2.47 0.49
N VAL A 371 23.00 3.80 0.36
CA VAL A 371 22.97 4.53 -0.91
C VAL A 371 24.31 5.22 -1.16
N VAL A 372 24.90 4.96 -2.33
CA VAL A 372 26.18 5.58 -2.71
C VAL A 372 26.04 7.11 -2.86
N THR A 373 27.08 7.85 -2.46
CA THR A 373 27.31 9.32 -2.62
C THR A 373 27.06 9.85 -4.05
N ALA A 374 26.98 8.98 -5.06
CA ALA A 374 26.65 9.36 -6.44
C ALA A 374 25.14 9.45 -6.72
N ASP A 375 24.32 8.74 -5.95
CA ASP A 375 22.86 8.64 -6.07
C ASP A 375 22.13 9.25 -4.84
N ASP A 376 22.77 9.30 -3.67
CA ASP A 376 22.29 10.04 -2.50
C ASP A 376 22.27 11.58 -2.75
N CYS A 377 21.43 12.27 -1.98
CA CYS A 377 21.18 13.71 -2.07
C CYS A 377 21.70 14.53 -0.88
N ASP A 378 22.10 13.92 0.25
CA ASP A 378 22.62 14.64 1.42
C ASP A 378 23.48 13.70 2.30
N ASP A 379 24.76 13.53 1.95
CA ASP A 379 25.83 12.69 2.55
C ASP A 379 26.10 12.92 4.07
N SER A 380 25.06 13.12 4.88
CA SER A 380 25.11 13.50 6.30
C SER A 380 23.80 13.33 7.08
N ASP A 381 22.74 12.78 6.48
CA ASP A 381 21.42 12.52 7.08
C ASP A 381 20.79 11.26 6.44
N SER A 382 21.06 10.09 7.03
CA SER A 382 20.73 8.70 6.59
C SER A 382 19.23 8.34 6.55
N LEU A 383 18.44 9.28 6.06
CA LEU A 383 17.00 9.32 5.89
C LEU A 383 16.61 9.98 4.54
N VAL A 384 17.60 10.33 3.70
CA VAL A 384 17.47 11.33 2.63
C VAL A 384 17.69 10.79 1.21
N PHE A 385 18.01 9.49 1.07
CA PHE A 385 18.04 8.52 -0.07
C PHE A 385 17.67 8.89 -1.53
N ASP A 386 16.88 9.93 -1.79
CA ASP A 386 16.11 10.11 -3.03
C ASP A 386 16.03 11.58 -3.50
N ALA A 387 16.06 11.77 -4.82
CA ALA A 387 15.78 13.05 -5.50
C ALA A 387 14.28 13.43 -5.46
N ASN A 388 13.72 13.50 -4.25
CA ASN A 388 12.30 13.60 -3.90
C ASN A 388 11.66 14.99 -4.16
N GLY A 389 12.46 16.03 -4.41
CA GLY A 389 12.02 17.40 -4.68
C GLY A 389 11.51 18.19 -3.47
N LEU A 390 11.70 17.69 -2.24
CA LEU A 390 11.22 18.31 -1.00
C LEU A 390 12.23 19.31 -0.40
N SER A 391 13.53 19.08 -0.60
CA SER A 391 14.63 19.94 -0.12
C SER A 391 15.44 20.53 -1.28
N GLN A 392 16.33 21.48 -0.98
CA GLN A 392 17.30 22.00 -1.96
C GLN A 392 18.45 21.01 -2.23
N SER A 393 18.73 20.07 -1.30
CA SER A 393 19.68 18.95 -1.48
C SER A 393 19.13 17.88 -2.43
N CYS A 394 17.82 17.65 -2.43
CA CYS A 394 17.13 16.56 -3.16
C CYS A 394 16.34 17.04 -4.41
N PRO A 395 16.90 17.76 -5.39
CA PRO A 395 16.15 18.38 -6.48
C PRO A 395 15.71 17.37 -7.55
N ALA A 396 14.41 17.10 -7.65
CA ALA A 396 13.89 16.15 -8.63
C ALA A 396 14.08 16.61 -10.09
N SER A 397 14.08 15.67 -11.05
CA SER A 397 14.19 16.00 -12.48
C SER A 397 12.93 16.68 -13.05
N SER A 398 11.75 16.42 -12.47
CA SER A 398 10.48 17.04 -12.86
C SER A 398 9.41 16.84 -11.77
N CYS A 399 8.33 17.63 -11.80
CA CYS A 399 7.16 17.37 -10.95
C CYS A 399 6.57 15.96 -11.16
N LYS A 400 6.74 15.38 -12.36
CA LYS A 400 6.27 14.02 -12.65
C LYS A 400 7.15 12.94 -12.02
N ALA A 401 8.46 13.13 -11.95
CA ALA A 401 9.35 12.21 -11.22
C ALA A 401 8.99 12.11 -9.73
N ILE A 402 8.72 13.25 -9.09
CA ILE A 402 8.25 13.35 -7.69
C ILE A 402 6.97 12.52 -7.49
N LEU A 403 6.02 12.61 -8.43
CA LEU A 403 4.74 11.91 -8.31
C LEU A 403 4.85 10.41 -8.64
N ASP A 404 5.59 10.04 -9.68
CA ASP A 404 5.76 8.65 -10.09
C ASP A 404 6.57 7.84 -9.06
N GLY A 405 7.50 8.48 -8.35
CA GLY A 405 8.20 7.88 -7.19
C GLY A 405 7.43 7.95 -5.86
N GLY A 406 6.29 8.62 -5.81
CA GLY A 406 5.41 8.65 -4.63
C GLY A 406 5.70 9.75 -3.60
N TYR A 407 6.74 10.58 -3.78
CA TYR A 407 7.14 11.66 -2.86
C TYR A 407 6.20 12.89 -2.86
N SER A 408 5.01 12.78 -3.43
CA SER A 408 4.11 13.91 -3.63
C SER A 408 3.31 14.28 -2.37
N ASN A 409 3.59 15.46 -1.84
CA ASN A 409 2.80 16.13 -0.79
C ASN A 409 1.63 16.97 -1.37
N GLY A 410 1.18 16.68 -2.59
CA GLY A 410 0.09 17.39 -3.27
C GLY A 410 0.50 18.66 -4.05
N ASP A 411 -0.49 19.46 -4.47
CA ASP A 411 -0.31 20.73 -5.19
C ASP A 411 0.58 21.71 -4.39
N GLY A 412 1.72 22.14 -4.96
CA GLY A 412 2.70 22.89 -4.17
C GLY A 412 3.88 23.48 -4.93
N GLN A 413 4.89 23.90 -4.16
CA GLN A 413 6.21 24.26 -4.65
C GLN A 413 7.19 23.14 -4.28
N TYR A 414 7.99 22.72 -5.24
CA TYR A 414 8.99 21.66 -5.09
C TYR A 414 10.30 22.13 -5.70
N TRP A 415 11.41 21.51 -5.28
CA TRP A 415 12.73 21.76 -5.82
C TRP A 415 13.00 20.87 -7.01
N LEU A 416 13.39 21.46 -8.14
CA LEU A 416 13.75 20.75 -9.35
C LEU A 416 15.19 21.08 -9.78
N SER A 417 15.79 20.16 -10.53
CA SER A 417 16.97 20.43 -11.35
C SER A 417 16.55 21.14 -12.63
N ILE A 418 16.85 22.44 -12.72
CA ILE A 418 16.42 23.36 -13.77
C ILE A 418 17.66 23.75 -14.58
N ASN A 419 17.90 23.07 -15.71
CA ASN A 419 19.02 23.34 -16.63
C ASN A 419 20.40 23.32 -15.92
N GLY A 420 20.65 22.30 -15.09
CA GLY A 420 21.91 22.15 -14.34
C GLY A 420 22.07 23.12 -13.16
N SER A 421 20.97 23.69 -12.65
CA SER A 421 20.92 24.52 -11.45
C SER A 421 19.69 24.17 -10.62
N VAL A 422 19.80 24.18 -9.30
CA VAL A 422 18.65 23.89 -8.42
C VAL A 422 17.75 25.12 -8.32
N GLY A 423 16.45 24.93 -8.45
CA GLY A 423 15.46 25.98 -8.25
C GLY A 423 14.07 25.46 -7.95
N GLN A 424 13.25 26.28 -7.30
CA GLN A 424 11.85 25.94 -7.06
C GLN A 424 11.03 25.99 -8.36
N ALA A 425 10.08 25.07 -8.47
CA ALA A 425 9.03 25.08 -9.48
C ALA A 425 7.66 24.92 -8.80
N THR A 426 6.59 25.31 -9.49
CA THR A 426 5.23 24.97 -9.05
C THR A 426 4.80 23.65 -9.71
N CYS A 427 4.33 22.72 -8.89
CA CYS A 427 3.73 21.46 -9.32
C CYS A 427 2.22 21.45 -9.07
N ASP A 428 1.43 21.07 -10.07
CA ASP A 428 0.07 20.59 -9.89
C ASP A 428 0.12 19.04 -9.91
N MET A 429 -0.25 18.46 -8.78
CA MET A 429 -0.14 17.02 -8.50
C MET A 429 -1.51 16.32 -8.52
N SER A 430 -2.58 17.05 -8.83
CA SER A 430 -3.96 16.60 -8.65
C SER A 430 -4.78 16.62 -9.95
N THR A 431 -4.54 17.58 -10.84
CA THR A 431 -5.23 17.68 -12.13
C THR A 431 -4.80 16.55 -13.06
N ASP A 432 -5.74 15.76 -13.57
CA ASP A 432 -5.50 14.75 -14.62
C ASP A 432 -4.39 13.74 -14.26
N GLY A 433 -4.27 13.38 -12.97
CA GLY A 433 -3.22 12.49 -12.48
C GLY A 433 -1.85 13.15 -12.27
N GLY A 434 -1.79 14.49 -12.20
CA GLY A 434 -0.69 15.24 -11.59
C GLY A 434 0.64 15.27 -12.36
N GLY A 435 1.71 15.62 -11.66
CA GLY A 435 3.07 15.73 -12.21
C GLY A 435 3.31 16.96 -13.11
N TRP A 436 2.37 17.91 -13.15
CA TRP A 436 2.41 19.06 -14.04
C TRP A 436 3.33 20.16 -13.50
N THR A 437 4.37 20.48 -14.26
CA THR A 437 5.33 21.56 -13.96
C THR A 437 4.92 22.86 -14.64
N LEU A 438 4.92 23.99 -13.93
CA LEU A 438 4.49 25.29 -14.47
C LEU A 438 5.56 25.94 -15.37
N ALA A 439 5.27 26.12 -16.67
CA ALA A 439 6.17 26.78 -17.63
C ALA A 439 5.87 28.26 -17.87
N LEU A 440 4.61 28.68 -17.73
CA LEU A 440 4.17 30.07 -17.97
C LEU A 440 3.16 30.50 -16.90
N ASN A 441 3.32 31.70 -16.36
CA ASN A 441 2.29 32.37 -15.54
C ASN A 441 2.23 33.86 -15.87
N TYR A 442 1.05 34.32 -16.32
CA TYR A 442 0.72 35.73 -16.51
C TYR A 442 -0.64 36.08 -15.91
N LEU A 443 -0.64 36.57 -14.66
CA LEU A 443 -1.81 37.17 -14.00
C LEU A 443 -1.80 38.70 -14.16
N ARG A 444 -2.53 39.21 -15.16
CA ARG A 444 -2.60 40.64 -15.49
C ARG A 444 -3.90 41.29 -15.03
N GLN A 445 -3.76 42.44 -14.37
CA GLN A 445 -4.81 43.44 -14.20
C GLN A 445 -5.21 44.09 -15.55
N GLY A 446 -6.50 44.13 -15.86
CA GLY A 446 -7.01 44.73 -17.10
C GLY A 446 -6.65 46.21 -17.28
N SER A 447 -6.69 46.67 -18.53
CA SER A 447 -6.20 47.99 -18.99
C SER A 447 -4.67 48.21 -18.90
N THR A 448 -3.90 47.21 -18.46
CA THR A 448 -2.41 47.28 -18.42
C THR A 448 -1.76 46.46 -19.55
N ASN A 449 -0.53 46.85 -19.91
CA ASN A 449 0.26 46.20 -20.96
C ASN A 449 1.75 46.02 -20.58
N PRO A 450 2.09 45.43 -19.40
CA PRO A 450 3.48 45.26 -18.95
C PRO A 450 4.33 44.39 -19.90
N GLU A 451 5.65 44.44 -19.79
CA GLU A 451 6.52 43.64 -20.65
C GLU A 451 6.54 42.15 -20.29
N LEU A 452 6.82 41.33 -21.29
CA LEU A 452 7.06 39.90 -21.09
C LEU A 452 8.42 39.66 -20.45
N SER A 453 8.51 38.55 -19.75
CA SER A 453 9.74 38.04 -19.12
C SER A 453 9.97 36.64 -19.64
N VAL A 454 11.10 36.44 -20.32
CA VAL A 454 11.59 35.13 -20.78
C VAL A 454 12.57 34.64 -19.72
N LEU A 455 12.33 33.43 -19.20
CA LEU A 455 13.10 32.82 -18.13
C LEU A 455 14.06 31.77 -18.72
N SER A 456 15.35 31.88 -18.44
CA SER A 456 16.41 31.04 -19.02
C SER A 456 17.02 30.01 -18.05
N SER A 457 16.75 30.14 -16.75
CA SER A 457 17.31 29.29 -15.69
C SER A 457 16.39 29.13 -14.47
N THR A 458 15.12 29.52 -14.59
CA THR A 458 14.10 29.45 -13.53
C THR A 458 12.73 29.22 -14.13
N LEU A 459 11.79 28.69 -13.34
CA LEU A 459 10.38 28.54 -13.71
C LEU A 459 9.52 29.52 -12.91
N PRO A 460 8.37 29.97 -13.43
CA PRO A 460 7.52 30.93 -12.73
C PRO A 460 6.74 30.26 -11.59
N ILE A 461 6.65 30.94 -10.45
CA ILE A 461 5.99 30.46 -9.23
C ILE A 461 4.53 30.95 -9.12
N ARG A 462 3.59 30.04 -8.85
CA ARG A 462 2.16 30.32 -8.62
C ARG A 462 1.94 31.02 -7.27
N SER A 463 2.00 32.34 -7.24
CA SER A 463 1.70 33.15 -6.03
C SER A 463 0.21 33.47 -5.84
N ASN A 464 -0.52 33.77 -6.92
CA ASN A 464 -1.93 34.13 -6.85
C ASN A 464 -2.70 33.57 -8.07
N SER A 465 -4.02 33.51 -8.01
CA SER A 465 -4.90 33.17 -9.15
C SER A 465 -6.12 34.10 -9.28
N SER A 466 -6.17 35.16 -8.48
CA SER A 466 -7.31 36.07 -8.36
C SER A 466 -7.31 37.11 -9.48
N LEU A 467 -8.29 37.04 -10.38
CA LEU A 467 -8.52 38.10 -11.38
C LEU A 467 -8.76 39.44 -10.68
N GLY A 468 -7.93 40.43 -11.02
CA GLY A 468 -7.85 41.71 -10.30
C GLY A 468 -6.40 42.13 -10.08
N THR A 469 -5.60 41.19 -9.58
CA THR A 469 -4.17 41.35 -9.28
C THR A 469 -3.34 41.61 -10.55
N ASN A 470 -2.23 42.33 -10.40
CA ASN A 470 -1.17 42.42 -11.40
C ASN A 470 0.12 41.81 -10.83
N GLU A 471 0.54 40.65 -11.32
CA GLU A 471 1.81 40.02 -10.91
C GLU A 471 3.04 40.58 -11.65
N SER A 472 2.88 41.53 -12.58
CA SER A 472 4.01 42.09 -13.34
C SER A 472 5.03 42.90 -12.53
N GLY A 473 4.84 43.04 -11.23
CA GLY A 473 5.81 43.59 -10.27
C GLY A 473 6.56 42.50 -9.47
N THR A 474 6.32 41.21 -9.76
CA THR A 474 6.77 40.06 -8.96
C THR A 474 7.57 39.11 -9.86
N PRO A 475 8.90 39.31 -10.02
CA PRO A 475 9.70 38.59 -11.02
C PRO A 475 9.74 37.06 -10.84
N SER A 476 9.59 36.56 -9.60
CA SER A 476 9.50 35.12 -9.30
C SER A 476 8.28 34.45 -9.93
N SER A 477 7.22 35.23 -10.21
CA SER A 477 5.90 34.72 -10.59
C SER A 477 5.49 35.15 -12.00
N TRP A 478 6.20 36.11 -12.59
CA TRP A 478 5.86 36.74 -13.86
C TRP A 478 6.83 36.30 -14.96
N GLY A 479 6.41 35.36 -15.81
CA GLY A 479 7.27 34.89 -16.89
C GLY A 479 6.75 33.67 -17.66
N HIS A 480 7.54 33.31 -18.67
CA HIS A 480 7.50 32.02 -19.34
C HIS A 480 8.92 31.51 -19.56
N ALA A 481 9.13 30.20 -19.50
CA ALA A 481 10.39 29.59 -19.90
C ALA A 481 10.69 29.85 -21.39
N GLY A 482 11.94 30.22 -21.70
CA GLY A 482 12.42 30.32 -23.09
C GLY A 482 12.62 28.94 -23.73
N ASN A 483 12.81 28.88 -25.06
CA ASN A 483 12.91 27.61 -25.77
C ASN A 483 14.08 26.75 -25.24
N THR A 484 15.24 27.37 -25.03
CA THR A 484 16.42 26.69 -24.48
C THR A 484 16.13 26.01 -23.15
N LEU A 485 15.37 26.66 -22.26
CA LEU A 485 14.99 26.09 -20.97
C LEU A 485 13.93 24.99 -21.14
N MET A 486 12.94 25.17 -22.01
CA MET A 486 11.99 24.09 -22.32
C MET A 486 12.66 22.88 -23.00
N SER A 487 13.78 23.10 -23.70
CA SER A 487 14.55 22.03 -24.35
C SER A 487 15.31 21.14 -23.37
N SER A 488 15.65 21.62 -22.16
CA SER A 488 16.34 20.83 -21.13
C SER A 488 15.42 19.94 -20.28
N PHE A 489 14.10 20.03 -20.45
CA PHE A 489 13.13 19.15 -19.80
C PHE A 489 12.61 18.11 -20.78
N ASP A 490 12.51 16.85 -20.36
CA ASP A 490 11.63 15.92 -21.06
C ASP A 490 10.17 16.20 -20.72
N MET A 491 9.32 16.09 -21.75
CA MET A 491 7.88 16.35 -21.68
C MET A 491 7.16 15.59 -22.79
N SER A 492 5.99 15.10 -22.45
CA SER A 492 5.08 14.25 -23.24
C SER A 492 3.71 14.90 -23.43
N GLU A 493 3.31 15.82 -22.55
CA GLU A 493 2.06 16.56 -22.61
C GLU A 493 2.23 18.04 -22.22
N LEU A 494 1.36 18.89 -22.78
CA LEU A 494 1.19 20.30 -22.40
C LEU A 494 -0.25 20.55 -21.96
N MET A 495 -0.44 21.22 -20.82
CA MET A 495 -1.74 21.62 -20.30
C MET A 495 -1.90 23.15 -20.31
N PHE A 496 -3.01 23.60 -20.86
CA PHE A 496 -3.32 25.01 -21.08
C PHE A 496 -4.51 25.43 -20.23
N TYR A 497 -4.31 26.43 -19.37
CA TYR A 497 -5.35 26.98 -18.49
C TYR A 497 -5.46 28.49 -18.66
N CYS A 498 -6.68 29.00 -18.88
CA CYS A 498 -6.92 30.44 -18.95
C CYS A 498 -8.33 30.87 -18.50
N VAL A 499 -8.39 32.01 -17.82
CA VAL A 499 -9.62 32.73 -17.43
C VAL A 499 -9.52 34.24 -17.66
N THR A 500 -10.67 34.88 -17.89
CA THR A 500 -10.82 36.33 -18.11
C THR A 500 -11.96 36.89 -17.27
N SER A 501 -11.91 38.18 -16.91
CA SER A 501 -13.00 38.86 -16.19
C SER A 501 -14.16 39.27 -17.11
N GLU A 502 -14.11 38.94 -18.40
CA GLU A 502 -15.16 39.26 -19.38
C GLU A 502 -16.33 38.27 -19.35
N HIS A 503 -16.06 37.01 -19.00
CA HIS A 503 -17.05 35.94 -18.97
C HIS A 503 -16.62 34.76 -18.08
N SER A 504 -17.57 33.98 -17.58
CA SER A 504 -17.33 32.82 -16.72
C SER A 504 -16.75 31.58 -17.43
N ARG A 505 -16.51 31.63 -18.75
CA ARG A 505 -15.93 30.51 -19.51
C ARG A 505 -14.44 30.35 -19.19
N VAL A 506 -14.00 29.10 -19.13
CA VAL A 506 -12.65 28.69 -18.72
C VAL A 506 -12.05 27.81 -19.81
N ILE A 507 -10.96 28.27 -20.43
CA ILE A 507 -10.12 27.40 -21.28
C ILE A 507 -9.37 26.47 -20.32
N HIS A 508 -9.63 25.17 -20.40
CA HIS A 508 -8.82 24.18 -19.72
C HIS A 508 -8.79 22.90 -20.55
N PHE A 509 -7.62 22.56 -21.09
CA PHE A 509 -7.41 21.34 -21.87
C PHE A 509 -5.93 20.96 -21.91
N LYS A 510 -5.62 19.73 -22.30
CA LYS A 510 -4.24 19.27 -22.53
C LYS A 510 -4.04 18.72 -23.94
N THR A 511 -2.79 18.61 -24.40
CA THR A 511 -2.42 17.94 -25.65
C THR A 511 -1.08 17.22 -25.56
N SER A 512 -0.97 16.11 -26.28
CA SER A 512 0.26 15.33 -26.50
C SER A 512 0.83 15.49 -27.93
N SER A 513 0.44 16.55 -28.66
CA SER A 513 0.88 16.79 -30.03
C SER A 513 2.40 17.01 -30.12
N PRO A 514 3.16 16.18 -30.87
CA PRO A 514 4.61 16.32 -30.99
C PRO A 514 5.05 17.66 -31.60
N ASP A 515 4.27 18.20 -32.55
CA ASP A 515 4.58 19.46 -33.22
C ASP A 515 4.39 20.67 -32.28
N VAL A 516 3.40 20.61 -31.38
CA VAL A 516 3.19 21.62 -30.33
C VAL A 516 4.35 21.59 -29.33
N ILE A 517 4.76 20.40 -28.88
CA ILE A 517 5.89 20.21 -27.95
C ILE A 517 7.21 20.66 -28.60
N SER A 518 7.44 20.27 -29.86
CA SER A 518 8.60 20.68 -30.65
C SER A 518 8.66 22.21 -30.82
N TYR A 519 7.53 22.87 -31.07
CA TYR A 519 7.49 24.33 -31.19
C TYR A 519 7.82 25.03 -29.85
N VAL A 520 7.33 24.52 -28.72
CA VAL A 520 7.71 25.03 -27.39
C VAL A 520 9.21 24.85 -27.12
N LYS A 521 9.78 23.68 -27.42
CA LYS A 521 11.20 23.37 -27.23
C LYS A 521 12.16 24.09 -28.18
N THR A 522 11.73 24.45 -29.39
CA THR A 522 12.65 24.96 -30.44
C THR A 522 12.37 26.38 -30.93
N GLY A 523 11.18 26.92 -30.65
CA GLY A 523 10.76 28.21 -31.20
C GLY A 523 10.53 28.20 -32.71
N SER A 524 10.50 27.02 -33.36
CA SER A 524 10.27 26.84 -34.79
C SER A 524 9.14 25.84 -35.05
N GLY A 525 8.27 26.13 -36.04
CA GLY A 525 7.00 25.42 -36.21
C GLY A 525 5.81 26.28 -35.80
N SER A 526 4.72 25.68 -35.30
CA SER A 526 3.53 26.39 -34.78
C SER A 526 2.72 25.48 -33.85
N MET A 527 1.79 26.01 -33.05
CA MET A 527 0.84 25.17 -32.31
C MET A 527 -0.44 24.83 -33.11
N ALA A 528 -0.44 24.92 -34.45
CA ALA A 528 -1.63 24.63 -35.26
C ALA A 528 -2.18 23.21 -35.06
N ASP A 529 -1.34 22.26 -34.62
CA ASP A 529 -1.74 20.87 -34.35
C ASP A 529 -2.32 20.66 -32.93
N VAL A 530 -2.50 21.73 -32.16
CA VAL A 530 -3.33 21.73 -30.93
C VAL A 530 -4.79 21.37 -31.19
N TYR A 531 -5.22 21.50 -32.45
CA TYR A 531 -6.57 21.19 -32.95
C TYR A 531 -6.73 19.75 -33.45
N SER A 532 -5.65 18.95 -33.43
CA SER A 532 -5.65 17.52 -33.82
C SER A 532 -6.42 16.64 -32.83
N SER A 533 -6.62 15.36 -33.13
CA SER A 533 -7.25 14.41 -32.19
C SER A 533 -6.42 14.10 -30.93
N SER A 534 -5.24 14.73 -30.76
CA SER A 534 -4.33 14.55 -29.63
C SER A 534 -4.56 15.55 -28.49
N TYR A 535 -5.73 16.20 -28.41
CA TYR A 535 -6.14 17.00 -27.25
C TYR A 535 -7.20 16.31 -26.40
N THR A 536 -7.23 16.63 -25.10
CA THR A 536 -8.28 16.22 -24.17
C THR A 536 -8.86 17.43 -23.43
N THR A 537 -10.18 17.60 -23.52
CA THR A 537 -10.96 18.65 -22.85
C THR A 537 -11.64 18.20 -21.56
N SER A 538 -11.41 16.97 -21.12
CA SER A 538 -12.02 16.35 -19.93
C SER A 538 -11.35 16.77 -18.61
N LEU A 539 -10.95 18.04 -18.49
CA LEU A 539 -10.29 18.59 -17.31
C LEU A 539 -11.31 19.27 -16.37
N PRO A 540 -11.17 19.13 -15.04
CA PRO A 540 -12.24 19.42 -14.07
C PRO A 540 -12.72 20.88 -14.06
N LEU A 541 -11.83 21.83 -14.38
CA LEU A 541 -12.16 23.26 -14.41
C LEU A 541 -12.65 23.77 -15.78
N ARG A 542 -12.74 22.94 -16.83
CA ARG A 542 -13.17 23.43 -18.15
C ARG A 542 -14.64 23.83 -18.13
N ASN A 543 -14.92 25.09 -18.46
CA ASN A 543 -16.28 25.61 -18.54
C ASN A 543 -16.55 26.25 -19.89
N ASN A 544 -17.23 25.51 -20.77
CA ASN A 544 -17.83 25.99 -22.02
C ASN A 544 -16.89 26.78 -22.98
N SER A 545 -15.57 26.63 -22.87
CA SER A 545 -14.63 27.29 -23.79
C SER A 545 -14.84 26.80 -25.23
N THR A 546 -14.67 27.69 -26.21
CA THR A 546 -14.59 27.26 -27.60
C THR A 546 -13.31 26.45 -27.79
N LEU A 547 -12.15 26.99 -27.40
CA LEU A 547 -10.87 26.29 -27.59
C LEU A 547 -10.74 25.04 -26.70
N PRO A 548 -10.13 23.94 -27.20
CA PRO A 548 -9.52 23.73 -28.52
C PRO A 548 -10.51 23.15 -29.57
N LEU A 549 -11.82 23.24 -29.33
CA LEU A 549 -12.80 22.89 -30.35
C LEU A 549 -12.78 23.96 -31.45
N HIS A 550 -12.90 23.53 -32.71
CA HIS A 550 -12.88 24.41 -33.88
C HIS A 550 -13.85 23.89 -34.95
N THR A 551 -14.08 24.67 -36.01
CA THR A 551 -14.81 24.20 -37.20
C THR A 551 -13.94 24.23 -38.44
N ASN A 552 -14.26 23.38 -39.42
CA ASN A 552 -13.86 23.51 -40.83
C ASN A 552 -12.35 23.75 -41.10
N GLY A 553 -11.44 23.23 -40.27
CA GLY A 553 -10.00 23.32 -40.48
C GLY A 553 -9.41 24.72 -40.24
N GLU A 554 -10.06 25.56 -39.44
CA GLU A 554 -9.62 26.94 -39.15
C GLU A 554 -8.50 26.97 -38.06
N ASN A 555 -7.41 26.23 -38.30
CA ASN A 555 -6.30 25.99 -37.35
C ASN A 555 -5.23 27.11 -37.36
N SER A 556 -5.59 28.30 -36.89
CA SER A 556 -4.68 29.46 -36.96
C SER A 556 -3.66 29.50 -35.80
N ALA A 557 -2.42 29.90 -36.12
CA ALA A 557 -1.33 30.11 -35.18
C ALA A 557 -0.32 31.08 -35.80
N TYR A 558 0.50 31.76 -34.99
CA TYR A 558 1.75 32.34 -35.50
C TYR A 558 2.86 31.27 -35.48
N SER A 559 3.84 31.42 -36.36
CA SER A 559 4.86 30.39 -36.62
C SER A 559 6.28 30.91 -36.51
N SER A 560 7.15 30.08 -35.93
CA SER A 560 8.57 30.36 -35.70
C SER A 560 8.87 31.65 -34.92
N GLU A 561 8.07 31.93 -33.87
CA GLU A 561 8.18 33.12 -33.02
C GLU A 561 9.34 33.06 -31.97
N GLY A 562 10.19 32.03 -31.99
CA GLY A 562 11.31 31.89 -31.05
C GLY A 562 10.82 31.67 -29.61
N ASP A 563 11.44 32.34 -28.64
CA ASP A 563 11.02 32.28 -27.23
C ASP A 563 9.55 32.69 -27.06
N LEU A 564 9.03 33.53 -27.97
CA LEU A 564 7.64 33.94 -27.98
C LEU A 564 6.68 32.85 -28.52
N ALA A 565 7.12 31.63 -28.82
CA ALA A 565 6.26 30.53 -29.28
C ALA A 565 5.06 30.27 -28.35
N MET A 566 5.28 30.36 -27.03
CA MET A 566 4.22 30.23 -26.01
C MET A 566 3.37 31.50 -25.82
N THR A 567 3.74 32.63 -26.43
CA THR A 567 3.18 33.94 -26.08
C THR A 567 2.69 34.80 -27.25
N ALA A 568 3.19 34.64 -28.47
CA ALA A 568 2.76 35.39 -29.65
C ALA A 568 1.68 34.62 -30.41
N PHE A 569 0.41 34.76 -30.00
CA PHE A 569 -0.74 34.03 -30.59
C PHE A 569 -0.45 32.54 -30.88
N PRO A 570 -0.13 31.75 -29.83
CA PRO A 570 0.23 30.33 -29.99
C PRO A 570 -0.82 29.57 -30.81
N PHE A 571 -2.11 29.82 -30.54
CA PHE A 571 -3.21 29.40 -31.39
C PHE A 571 -4.45 30.29 -31.25
N TYR A 572 -5.19 30.39 -32.35
CA TYR A 572 -6.52 31.00 -32.44
C TYR A 572 -7.33 30.29 -33.54
N SER A 573 -8.64 30.49 -33.57
CA SER A 573 -9.52 29.83 -34.52
C SER A 573 -10.63 30.78 -34.94
N ASP A 574 -11.07 30.65 -36.18
CA ASP A 574 -12.42 31.05 -36.54
C ASP A 574 -13.34 29.86 -36.17
N SER A 575 -14.61 30.13 -35.86
CA SER A 575 -15.56 29.05 -35.61
C SER A 575 -16.99 29.39 -36.01
N GLY A 576 -17.64 28.53 -36.81
CA GLY A 576 -19.04 28.69 -37.22
C GLY A 576 -20.05 28.61 -36.07
N ILE A 577 -19.61 28.25 -34.86
CA ILE A 577 -20.43 28.05 -33.66
C ILE A 577 -20.08 29.19 -32.67
N GLY A 578 -20.82 30.29 -32.73
CA GLY A 578 -20.69 31.38 -31.74
C GLY A 578 -19.54 32.38 -31.97
N ASN A 579 -18.94 32.44 -33.17
CA ASN A 579 -18.00 33.48 -33.62
C ASN A 579 -18.44 34.92 -33.25
N PRO A 580 -17.53 35.91 -33.12
CA PRO A 580 -16.17 35.93 -33.68
C PRO A 580 -15.04 36.38 -32.70
N ARG A 581 -13.83 35.82 -32.68
CA ARG A 581 -13.23 34.59 -33.24
C ARG A 581 -12.40 33.98 -32.09
N ALA A 582 -12.36 32.66 -31.91
CA ALA A 582 -11.75 32.01 -30.74
C ALA A 582 -10.23 32.21 -30.66
N HIS A 583 -9.64 32.30 -29.45
CA HIS A 583 -8.22 32.62 -29.26
C HIS A 583 -7.80 32.38 -27.80
N TRP A 584 -6.49 32.22 -27.63
CA TRP A 584 -5.80 32.76 -26.47
C TRP A 584 -4.57 33.50 -26.99
N GLY A 585 -4.36 34.73 -26.52
CA GLY A 585 -3.18 35.52 -26.82
C GLY A 585 -2.42 35.93 -25.55
N ILE A 586 -1.09 35.89 -25.62
CA ILE A 586 -0.21 36.83 -24.91
C ILE A 586 0.39 37.79 -25.99
N LYS A 587 1.53 38.48 -25.81
CA LYS A 587 1.87 39.79 -26.42
C LYS A 587 2.15 39.84 -27.95
N GLY A 588 1.60 38.94 -28.75
CA GLY A 588 1.51 39.12 -30.20
C GLY A 588 0.90 40.48 -30.57
N GLY A 589 1.44 41.13 -31.62
CA GLY A 589 1.05 42.50 -31.99
C GLY A 589 1.39 43.58 -30.94
N GLY A 590 2.16 43.25 -29.91
CA GLY A 590 2.66 44.16 -28.87
C GLY A 590 1.66 44.60 -27.79
N GLN A 591 0.37 44.20 -27.86
CA GLN A 591 -0.66 44.72 -26.95
C GLN A 591 -1.99 43.94 -26.86
N ARG A 592 -1.99 42.60 -27.00
CA ARG A 592 -3.22 41.79 -27.02
C ARG A 592 -3.15 40.55 -26.13
N TRP A 593 -3.60 40.65 -24.88
CA TRP A 593 -3.73 39.51 -23.96
C TRP A 593 -5.21 39.23 -23.71
N GLU A 594 -5.74 38.20 -24.35
CA GLU A 594 -7.17 37.91 -24.47
C GLU A 594 -7.43 36.39 -24.37
N CYS A 595 -8.67 35.97 -24.11
CA CYS A 595 -8.99 34.59 -23.75
C CYS A 595 -10.46 34.25 -24.02
N ASP A 596 -10.70 33.35 -24.98
CA ASP A 596 -11.99 32.85 -25.49
C ASP A 596 -13.01 33.89 -26.06
N ASN A 597 -13.00 35.17 -25.64
CA ASN A 597 -13.53 36.31 -26.42
C ASN A 597 -12.45 37.40 -26.66
N SER A 598 -12.45 38.00 -27.86
CA SER A 598 -11.43 38.98 -28.31
C SER A 598 -12.01 40.40 -28.34
N PRO A 599 -11.96 41.14 -27.21
CA PRO A 599 -12.43 42.53 -27.14
C PRO A 599 -11.50 43.54 -27.86
N GLY A 600 -10.25 43.19 -28.19
CA GLY A 600 -9.40 43.98 -29.08
C GLY A 600 -7.94 44.13 -28.65
N SER A 601 -7.56 45.35 -28.25
CA SER A 601 -6.16 45.71 -27.94
C SER A 601 -6.10 46.59 -26.70
N ASN A 602 -5.16 46.27 -25.80
CA ASN A 602 -5.13 46.69 -24.41
C ASN A 602 -6.51 46.63 -23.72
N PRO A 603 -7.15 45.44 -23.65
CA PRO A 603 -8.52 45.32 -23.19
C PRO A 603 -8.68 45.62 -21.69
N PRO A 604 -9.89 46.01 -21.25
CA PRO A 604 -10.17 46.30 -19.85
C PRO A 604 -10.27 45.04 -18.97
N SER A 605 -10.27 43.84 -19.57
CA SER A 605 -10.41 42.56 -18.86
C SER A 605 -9.14 42.15 -18.13
N HIS A 606 -9.30 41.72 -16.87
CA HIS A 606 -8.26 41.01 -16.14
C HIS A 606 -8.12 39.60 -16.74
N THR A 607 -6.90 39.09 -16.84
CA THR A 607 -6.62 37.78 -17.46
C THR A 607 -5.61 37.00 -16.65
N LEU A 608 -5.82 35.69 -16.55
CA LEU A 608 -4.85 34.73 -16.03
C LEU A 608 -4.60 33.69 -17.12
N HIS A 609 -3.33 33.55 -17.51
CA HIS A 609 -2.87 32.56 -18.48
C HIS A 609 -1.80 31.67 -17.85
N ARG A 610 -1.90 30.35 -18.05
CA ARG A 610 -0.91 29.35 -17.61
C ARG A 610 -0.68 28.26 -18.66
N ILE A 611 0.58 27.81 -18.72
CA ILE A 611 0.99 26.60 -19.45
C ILE A 611 1.75 25.71 -18.47
N TRP A 612 1.41 24.42 -18.44
CA TRP A 612 2.11 23.39 -17.69
C TRP A 612 2.62 22.30 -18.64
N PHE A 613 3.65 21.56 -18.21
CA PHE A 613 4.22 20.41 -18.94
C PHE A 613 4.48 19.22 -18.01
N ARG A 614 4.45 18.00 -18.56
CA ARG A 614 4.90 16.75 -17.93
C ARG A 614 5.23 15.71 -19.01
#